data_AF-A0A1H8KGK0-F1
#
_entry.id   AF-A0A1H8KGK0-F1
#
_cell.length_a   1.000
_cell.length_b   1.000
_cell.length_c   1.000
_cell.angle_alpha   90.00
_cell.angle_beta   90.00
_cell.angle_gamma   90.00
#
_symmetry.space_group_name_H-M   'P 1'
#
loop_
_entity.id
_entity.type
_entity.pdbx_description
1 polymer ?
#
loop_
_entity_poly.entity_id
_entity_poly.type
_entity_poly.pdbx_seq_one_letter_code
_entity_poly.pdbx_strand_id
1 'polypeptide(L)'
;MKTFKLENEPKIQTGFKIPENYFDDLSIKIMEQLPASEPKVISIFKKRKSLILMAAAILILALMIPILNNLSTTKKELDSTTLENYITYQSNVNQYDLISVLETEDITNMNTSIVLEDQAVEDVLSTNSNLENLILE
;
A
#
# COMPACT_ATOMS: atom_id res chain seq x y z
N MET A 1 -62.57 -11.33 96.75
CA MET A 1 -61.67 -11.12 95.59
C MET A 1 -60.59 -10.16 96.04
N LYS A 2 -59.29 -10.53 95.98
CA LYS A 2 -58.21 -9.66 96.45
C LYS A 2 -57.88 -8.61 95.38
N THR A 3 -57.67 -7.36 95.79
CA THR A 3 -57.33 -6.23 94.93
C THR A 3 -55.90 -6.36 94.42
N PHE A 4 -55.72 -6.37 93.10
CA PHE A 4 -54.40 -6.41 92.45
C PHE A 4 -53.76 -5.03 92.53
N LYS A 5 -52.67 -4.88 93.31
CA LYS A 5 -51.93 -3.63 93.47
C LYS A 5 -50.66 -3.68 92.64
N LEU A 6 -50.58 -2.86 91.59
CA LEU A 6 -49.46 -2.85 90.63
C LEU A 6 -48.19 -2.16 91.14
N GLU A 7 -48.27 -1.38 92.22
CA GLU A 7 -47.12 -0.60 92.71
C GLU A 7 -46.01 -1.42 93.40
N ASN A 8 -46.28 -2.65 93.84
CA ASN A 8 -45.37 -3.41 94.73
C ASN A 8 -44.84 -4.74 94.15
N GLU A 9 -45.11 -5.05 92.88
CA GLU A 9 -44.59 -6.24 92.20
C GLU A 9 -43.41 -5.86 91.27
N PRO A 10 -42.37 -6.70 91.13
CA PRO A 10 -41.26 -6.40 90.24
C PRO A 10 -41.74 -6.30 88.79
N LYS A 11 -41.51 -5.15 88.15
CA LYS A 11 -41.84 -4.95 86.73
C LYS A 11 -41.17 -6.04 85.89
N ILE A 12 -41.97 -6.84 85.19
CA ILE A 12 -41.47 -7.88 84.29
C ILE A 12 -40.61 -7.20 83.22
N GLN A 13 -39.35 -7.60 83.11
CA GLN A 13 -38.47 -7.03 82.08
C GLN A 13 -38.97 -7.48 80.69
N THR A 14 -39.10 -6.54 79.77
CA THR A 14 -39.53 -6.83 78.40
C THR A 14 -38.52 -7.79 77.76
N GLY A 15 -38.98 -8.93 77.24
CA GLY A 15 -38.11 -9.92 76.58
C GLY A 15 -37.52 -9.42 75.25
N PHE A 16 -38.11 -8.36 74.69
CA PHE A 16 -37.55 -7.62 73.57
C PHE A 16 -36.66 -6.50 74.11
N LYS A 17 -35.36 -6.79 74.23
CA LYS A 17 -34.32 -5.78 74.36
C LYS A 17 -33.46 -5.79 73.10
N ILE A 18 -33.25 -4.62 72.52
CA ILE A 18 -32.31 -4.49 71.41
C ILE A 18 -30.88 -4.74 71.93
N PRO A 19 -30.01 -5.30 71.09
CA PRO A 19 -28.57 -5.32 71.36
C PRO A 19 -28.04 -3.90 71.57
N GLU A 20 -26.99 -3.79 72.37
CA GLU A 20 -26.23 -2.55 72.52
C GLU A 20 -25.74 -2.08 71.14
N ASN A 21 -25.84 -0.77 70.87
CA ASN A 21 -25.44 -0.13 69.61
C ASN A 21 -26.11 -0.63 68.32
N TYR A 22 -27.22 -1.37 68.39
CA TYR A 22 -27.88 -1.90 67.18
C TYR A 22 -28.18 -0.84 66.11
N PHE A 23 -28.72 0.31 66.52
CA PHE A 23 -29.07 1.39 65.60
C PHE A 23 -27.86 2.25 65.19
N ASP A 24 -26.85 2.34 66.05
CA ASP A 24 -25.63 3.10 65.80
C ASP A 24 -24.78 2.41 64.72
N ASP A 25 -24.68 1.07 64.77
CA ASP A 25 -23.88 0.27 63.84
C ASP A 25 -24.62 -0.09 62.54
N LEU A 26 -25.96 0.09 62.51
CA LEU A 26 -26.79 -0.28 61.36
C LEU A 26 -26.35 0.45 60.08
N SER A 27 -26.07 1.75 60.18
CA SER A 27 -25.66 2.56 59.02
C SER A 27 -24.32 2.07 58.45
N ILE A 28 -23.39 1.66 59.32
CA ILE A 28 -22.07 1.17 58.93
C ILE A 28 -22.23 -0.16 58.20
N LYS A 29 -22.99 -1.10 58.76
CA LYS A 29 -23.25 -2.41 58.13
C LYS A 29 -23.92 -2.29 56.77
N ILE A 30 -24.85 -1.35 56.59
CA ILE A 30 -25.49 -1.13 55.30
C ILE A 30 -24.45 -0.62 54.29
N MET A 31 -23.64 0.38 54.65
CA MET A 31 -22.62 0.92 53.75
C MET A 31 -21.54 -0.08 53.37
N GLU A 32 -21.12 -0.96 54.29
CA GLU A 32 -20.15 -2.03 54.01
C GLU A 32 -20.69 -3.11 53.07
N GLN A 33 -22.01 -3.33 53.06
CA GLN A 33 -22.66 -4.29 52.18
C GLN A 33 -22.99 -3.73 50.79
N LEU A 34 -22.89 -2.41 50.60
CA LEU A 34 -23.03 -1.83 49.27
C LEU A 34 -21.78 -2.17 48.43
N PRO A 35 -21.96 -2.61 47.17
CA PRO A 35 -20.83 -2.82 46.28
C PRO A 35 -20.05 -1.50 46.13
N ALA A 36 -18.74 -1.56 46.38
CA ALA A 36 -17.87 -0.41 46.17
C ALA A 36 -18.04 0.08 44.72
N SER A 37 -18.44 1.35 44.57
CA SER A 37 -18.60 1.97 43.26
C SER A 37 -17.21 2.25 42.66
N GLU A 38 -16.56 1.22 42.15
CA GLU A 38 -15.33 1.39 41.37
C GLU A 38 -15.66 2.12 40.07
N PRO A 39 -14.93 3.21 39.73
CA PRO A 39 -15.15 3.90 38.46
C PRO A 39 -14.86 2.94 37.31
N LYS A 40 -15.77 2.89 36.32
CA LYS A 40 -15.62 2.05 35.13
C LYS A 40 -14.39 2.48 34.33
N VAL A 41 -13.24 1.85 34.57
CA VAL A 41 -12.01 2.11 33.83
C VAL A 41 -12.08 1.44 32.45
N ILE A 42 -11.95 2.25 31.39
CA ILE A 42 -11.80 1.73 30.02
C ILE A 42 -10.35 1.89 29.58
N SER A 43 -9.73 0.79 29.15
CA SER A 43 -8.37 0.83 28.61
C SER A 43 -8.33 1.62 27.30
N ILE A 44 -7.72 2.80 27.36
CA ILE A 44 -7.59 3.76 26.24
C ILE A 44 -6.76 3.15 25.11
N PHE A 45 -5.71 2.40 25.47
CA PHE A 45 -4.81 1.75 24.52
C PHE A 45 -5.50 0.64 23.74
N LYS A 46 -6.40 -0.14 24.37
CA LYS A 46 -7.13 -1.21 23.68
C LYS A 46 -8.02 -0.68 22.55
N LYS A 47 -8.61 0.50 22.72
CA LYS A 47 -9.47 1.14 21.71
C LYS A 47 -8.67 1.78 20.57
N ARG A 48 -7.46 2.29 20.84
CA ARG A 48 -6.61 2.93 19.83
C ARG A 48 -5.79 1.97 18.97
N LYS A 49 -5.62 0.71 19.39
CA LYS A 49 -4.89 -0.32 18.61
C LYS A 49 -5.39 -0.45 17.17
N SER A 50 -6.71 -0.42 16.95
CA SER A 50 -7.27 -0.51 15.59
C SER A 50 -6.96 0.72 14.74
N LEU A 51 -6.99 1.93 15.32
CA LEU A 51 -6.61 3.16 14.63
C LEU A 51 -5.12 3.19 14.28
N ILE A 52 -4.27 2.72 15.19
CA ILE A 52 -2.82 2.62 14.95
C ILE A 52 -2.54 1.59 13.86
N LEU A 53 -3.25 0.45 13.88
CA LEU A 53 -3.13 -0.59 12.85
C LEU A 53 -3.57 -0.07 11.48
N MET A 54 -4.67 0.70 11.42
CA MET A 54 -5.15 1.33 10.19
C MET A 54 -4.14 2.35 9.65
N ALA A 55 -3.60 3.20 10.51
CA ALA A 55 -2.57 4.16 10.14
C ALA A 55 -1.30 3.45 9.61
N ALA A 56 -0.87 2.36 10.27
CA ALA A 56 0.25 1.56 9.81
C ALA A 56 0.00 0.90 8.45
N ALA A 57 -1.20 0.36 8.21
CA ALA A 57 -1.56 -0.24 6.92
C ALA A 57 -1.52 0.78 5.77
N ILE A 58 -2.06 1.99 6.00
CA ILE A 58 -2.02 3.09 5.02
C ILE A 58 -0.56 3.51 4.73
N LEU A 59 0.27 3.57 5.76
CA LEU A 59 1.68 3.93 5.63
C LEU A 59 2.44 2.88 4.79
N ILE A 60 2.23 1.59 5.05
CA ILE A 60 2.82 0.50 4.26
C ILE A 60 2.39 0.57 2.80
N LEU A 61 1.10 0.82 2.54
CA LEU A 61 0.59 0.99 1.18
C LEU A 61 1.24 2.20 0.49
N ALA A 62 1.35 3.33 1.18
CA ALA A 62 1.99 4.54 0.66
C ALA A 62 3.47 4.32 0.32
N LEU A 63 4.20 3.57 1.15
CA LEU A 63 5.60 3.20 0.91
C LEU A 63 5.77 2.20 -0.25
N MET A 64 4.72 1.42 -0.58
CA MET A 64 4.76 0.50 -1.73
C MET A 64 4.49 1.18 -3.08
N ILE A 65 3.90 2.38 -3.11
CA ILE A 65 3.63 3.13 -4.35
C ILE A 65 4.87 3.30 -5.24
N PRO A 66 6.04 3.78 -4.76
CA PRO A 66 7.22 3.93 -5.62
C PRO A 66 7.73 2.60 -6.17
N ILE A 67 7.59 1.50 -5.42
CA ILE A 67 8.04 0.17 -5.87
C ILE A 67 7.18 -0.31 -7.04
N LEU A 68 5.87 -0.11 -6.98
CA LEU A 68 4.94 -0.44 -8.07
C LEU A 68 5.17 0.43 -9.31
N ASN A 69 5.49 1.72 -9.13
CA ASN A 69 5.82 2.63 -10.24
C ASN A 69 7.13 2.24 -10.96
N ASN A 70 8.13 1.74 -10.23
CA ASN A 70 9.39 1.27 -10.83
C ASN A 70 9.24 -0.06 -11.60
N LEU A 71 8.27 -0.91 -11.24
CA LEU A 71 7.97 -2.12 -12.00
C LEU A 71 7.22 -1.82 -13.31
N SER A 72 6.55 -0.66 -13.36
CA SER A 72 5.74 -0.21 -14.49
C SER A 72 6.50 0.77 -15.38
N THR A 73 7.84 0.85 -15.30
CA THR A 73 8.63 1.59 -16.28
C THR A 73 8.51 0.88 -17.62
N THR A 74 7.46 1.29 -18.34
CA THR A 74 7.26 1.15 -19.77
C THR A 74 8.61 1.18 -20.44
N LYS A 75 8.88 0.15 -21.26
CA LYS A 75 10.03 0.07 -22.16
C LYS A 75 10.24 1.48 -22.70
N LYS A 76 11.34 2.13 -22.31
CA LYS A 76 11.70 3.43 -22.84
C LYS A 76 11.93 3.20 -24.32
N GLU A 77 10.92 3.46 -25.14
CA GLU A 77 11.07 3.43 -26.58
C GLU A 77 12.21 4.37 -26.91
N LEU A 78 13.21 3.81 -27.61
CA LEU A 78 14.38 4.56 -28.00
C LEU A 78 13.89 5.65 -28.95
N ASP A 79 14.19 6.89 -28.59
CA ASP A 79 13.88 8.02 -29.44
C ASP A 79 14.65 7.90 -30.76
N SER A 80 13.97 8.13 -31.89
CA SER A 80 14.53 7.96 -33.24
C SER A 80 15.79 8.78 -33.42
N THR A 81 15.85 9.99 -32.88
CA THR A 81 17.04 10.85 -33.00
C THR A 81 18.21 10.29 -32.22
N THR A 82 17.96 9.63 -31.09
CA THR A 82 19.00 8.97 -30.31
C THR A 82 19.54 7.74 -31.04
N LEU A 83 18.66 6.96 -31.68
CA LEU A 83 19.04 5.80 -32.47
C LEU A 83 19.86 6.19 -33.71
N GLU A 84 19.43 7.23 -34.43
CA GLU A 84 20.12 7.77 -35.60
C GLU A 84 21.52 8.26 -35.25
N ASN A 85 21.64 9.03 -34.15
CA ASN A 85 22.94 9.48 -33.65
C ASN A 85 23.83 8.30 -33.26
N TYR A 86 23.27 7.25 -32.65
CA TYR A 86 24.02 6.05 -32.30
C TYR A 86 24.58 5.36 -33.55
N ILE A 87 23.75 5.11 -34.56
CA ILE A 87 24.17 4.45 -35.80
C ILE A 87 25.18 5.32 -36.58
N THR A 88 25.00 6.64 -36.56
CA THR A 88 25.85 7.58 -37.33
C THR A 88 27.23 7.78 -36.70
N TYR A 89 27.30 7.93 -35.37
CA TYR A 89 28.54 8.27 -34.69
C TYR A 89 29.30 7.07 -34.13
N GLN A 90 28.62 5.93 -33.92
CA GLN A 90 29.26 4.76 -33.38
C GLN A 90 29.91 3.93 -34.49
N SER A 91 31.23 3.72 -34.38
CA SER A 91 32.05 3.02 -35.38
C SER A 91 31.96 1.49 -35.35
N ASN A 92 31.11 0.91 -34.51
CA ASN A 92 30.99 -0.54 -34.34
C ASN A 92 29.92 -1.18 -35.26
N VAL A 93 29.07 -0.38 -35.89
CA VAL A 93 28.08 -0.85 -36.86
C VAL A 93 28.64 -0.58 -38.25
N ASN A 94 28.84 -1.65 -39.02
CA ASN A 94 29.25 -1.53 -40.42
C ASN A 94 28.04 -1.64 -41.37
N GLN A 95 28.24 -1.29 -42.64
CA GLN A 95 27.17 -1.29 -43.64
C GLN A 95 26.61 -2.70 -43.92
N TYR A 96 27.45 -3.74 -43.86
CA TYR A 96 27.03 -5.14 -44.03
C TYR A 96 26.19 -5.63 -42.85
N ASP A 97 26.48 -5.17 -41.63
CA ASP A 97 25.68 -5.49 -40.44
C ASP A 97 24.25 -4.95 -40.62
N LEU A 98 24.11 -3.72 -41.13
CA LEU A 98 22.81 -3.12 -41.43
C LEU A 98 22.06 -3.90 -42.52
N ILE A 99 22.76 -4.23 -43.62
CA ILE A 99 22.18 -5.00 -44.73
C ILE A 99 21.70 -6.38 -44.26
N SER A 100 22.45 -7.04 -43.37
CA SER A 100 22.10 -8.38 -42.87
C SER A 100 20.82 -8.43 -42.03
N VAL A 101 20.42 -7.30 -41.45
CA VAL A 101 19.24 -7.17 -40.60
C VAL A 101 18.03 -6.66 -41.39
N LEU A 102 18.23 -6.08 -42.57
CA LEU A 102 17.15 -5.60 -43.44
C LEU A 102 16.50 -6.78 -44.17
N GLU A 103 15.20 -6.95 -43.99
CA GLU A 103 14.45 -7.97 -44.72
C GLU A 103 13.97 -7.45 -46.08
N THR A 104 13.70 -8.36 -47.01
CA THR A 104 13.19 -7.98 -48.35
C THR A 104 11.89 -7.17 -48.27
N GLU A 105 11.05 -7.42 -47.27
CA GLU A 105 9.83 -6.64 -47.04
C GLU A 105 10.13 -5.19 -46.66
N ASP A 106 11.14 -4.95 -45.81
CA ASP A 106 11.57 -3.61 -45.42
C ASP A 106 12.05 -2.80 -46.63
N ILE A 107 12.82 -3.43 -47.52
CA ILE A 107 13.32 -2.79 -48.75
C ILE A 107 12.15 -2.42 -49.66
N THR A 108 11.15 -3.29 -49.80
CA THR A 108 9.96 -2.98 -50.61
C THR A 108 9.12 -1.85 -50.01
N ASN A 109 9.08 -1.74 -48.68
CA ASN A 109 8.39 -0.66 -47.98
C ASN A 109 9.17 0.67 -48.03
N MET A 110 10.50 0.62 -48.19
CA MET A 110 11.35 1.78 -48.47
C MET A 110 11.26 2.26 -49.91
N ASN A 111 10.56 1.55 -50.80
CA ASN A 111 10.46 1.90 -52.21
C ASN A 111 9.66 3.20 -52.39
N THR A 112 10.35 4.32 -52.26
CA THR A 112 9.87 5.64 -52.66
C THR A 112 9.85 5.67 -54.19
N SER A 113 8.86 6.35 -54.77
CA SER A 113 8.77 6.62 -56.22
C SER A 113 9.89 7.59 -56.65
N ILE A 114 11.14 7.15 -56.57
CA ILE A 114 12.28 7.87 -57.11
C ILE A 114 12.20 7.69 -58.62
N VAL A 115 11.89 8.78 -59.33
CA VAL A 115 12.02 8.81 -60.78
C VAL A 115 13.52 8.82 -61.09
N LEU A 116 14.07 7.64 -61.34
CA LEU A 116 15.45 7.48 -61.78
C LEU A 116 15.50 7.74 -63.28
N GLU A 117 16.33 8.68 -63.69
CA GLU A 117 16.57 8.98 -65.10
C GLU A 117 17.58 7.97 -65.67
N ASP A 118 17.26 7.35 -66.81
CA ASP A 118 18.05 6.24 -67.39
C ASP A 118 19.54 6.61 -67.56
N GLN A 119 19.82 7.86 -67.93
CA GLN A 119 21.18 8.39 -68.07
C GLN A 119 21.97 8.39 -66.76
N ALA A 120 21.31 8.69 -65.63
CA ALA A 120 21.94 8.70 -64.32
C ALA A 120 22.25 7.28 -63.85
N VAL A 121 21.37 6.32 -64.17
CA VAL A 121 21.60 4.90 -63.88
C VAL A 121 22.76 4.37 -64.72
N GLU A 122 22.81 4.67 -66.01
CA GLU A 122 23.88 4.24 -66.91
C GLU A 122 25.24 4.81 -66.50
N ASP A 123 25.31 6.07 -66.08
CA ASP A 123 26.56 6.68 -65.62
C ASP A 123 27.09 6.01 -64.33
N VAL A 124 26.22 5.74 -63.36
CA VAL A 124 26.60 5.04 -62.12
C VAL A 124 27.04 3.60 -62.39
N LEU A 125 26.32 2.87 -63.24
CA LEU A 125 26.66 1.48 -63.56
C LEU A 125 27.93 1.38 -64.40
N SER A 126 28.16 2.30 -65.33
CA SER A 126 29.34 2.31 -66.20
C SER A 126 30.61 2.74 -65.46
N THR A 127 30.49 3.60 -64.46
CA THR A 127 31.62 4.12 -63.67
C THR A 127 31.99 3.20 -62.50
N ASN A 128 31.11 2.31 -62.07
CA ASN A 128 31.37 1.43 -60.93
C ASN A 128 32.17 0.18 -61.34
N SER A 129 33.49 0.24 -61.15
CA SER A 129 34.43 -0.85 -61.49
C SER A 129 34.19 -2.17 -60.74
N ASN A 130 33.35 -2.18 -59.71
CA ASN A 130 33.03 -3.38 -58.92
C ASN A 130 31.64 -3.95 -59.25
N LEU A 131 30.95 -3.42 -60.26
CA LEU A 131 29.59 -3.86 -60.61
C LEU A 131 29.52 -5.37 -60.86
N GLU A 132 30.53 -5.94 -61.53
CA GLU A 132 30.57 -7.36 -61.83
C GLU A 132 30.69 -8.23 -60.56
N ASN A 133 31.36 -7.74 -59.51
CA ASN A 133 31.41 -8.42 -58.22
C ASN A 133 30.05 -8.40 -57.51
N LEU A 134 29.31 -7.29 -57.61
CA LEU A 134 28.00 -7.13 -56.96
C LEU A 134 26.89 -7.97 -57.60
N ILE A 135 27.07 -8.41 -58.84
CA ILE A 135 26.12 -9.29 -59.55
C ILE A 135 26.39 -10.77 -59.26
N LEU A 136 27.63 -11.10 -58.89
CA LEU A 136 28.08 -12.48 -58.65
C LEU A 136 27.91 -12.94 -57.20
N GLU A 137 27.73 -12.01 -56.27
CA GLU A 137 27.44 -12.25 -54.85
C GLU A 137 25.92 -12.36 -54.61
#